data_AF-A0A967WRH9-F1
#
_entry.id   AF-A0A967WRH9-F1
#
_cell.length_a   1.000
_cell.length_b   1.000
_cell.length_c   1.000
_cell.angle_alpha   90.00
_cell.angle_beta   90.00
_cell.angle_gamma   90.00
#
_symmetry.space_group_name_H-M   'P 1'
#
loop_
_entity.id
_entity.type
_entity.pdbx_description
1 polymer ?
#
loop_
_entity_poly.entity_id
_entity_poly.type
_entity_poly.pdbx_seq_one_letter_code
_entity_poly.pdbx_strand_id
1 'polypeptide(L)'
;AWDPAVQWEGLLAGEKFTNQDFQAAFEEEYGRPADEDEAIPFALCQGMEQAVRAVGSTDNEKIQEWLASRTESDPVKTVLGDFYWDERGLPVGKPMLMTQWQDGELKFVYPVGDFPGTEELVYPKPEW
;
A
#
# COMPACT_ATOMS: atom_id res chain seq x y z
N ALA A 1 1.81 -6.08 -2.91
CA ALA A 1 3.14 -5.55 -3.24
C ALA A 1 3.28 -4.22 -2.52
N TRP A 2 4.29 -4.13 -1.67
CA TRP A 2 4.61 -2.97 -0.86
C TRP A 2 6.13 -2.86 -0.74
N ASP A 3 6.65 -1.64 -0.59
CA ASP A 3 8.08 -1.38 -0.39
C ASP A 3 8.24 -0.14 0.52
N PRO A 4 9.20 -0.08 1.45
CA PRO A 4 9.38 1.07 2.35
C PRO A 4 9.66 2.39 1.62
N ALA A 5 10.19 2.35 0.39
CA ALA A 5 10.54 3.53 -0.38
C ALA A 5 9.33 4.19 -1.08
N VAL A 6 8.19 3.50 -1.21
CA VAL A 6 7.02 4.10 -1.88
C VAL A 6 6.44 5.25 -1.06
N GLN A 7 6.04 6.32 -1.74
CA GLN A 7 5.52 7.56 -1.13
C GLN A 7 3.99 7.60 -1.15
N TRP A 8 3.34 6.48 -0.83
CA TRP A 8 1.89 6.41 -0.77
C TRP A 8 1.33 7.14 0.45
N GLU A 9 0.18 7.79 0.25
CA GLU A 9 -0.53 8.53 1.29
C GLU A 9 -1.85 7.83 1.60
N GLY A 10 -1.97 7.33 2.83
CA GLY A 10 -3.19 6.76 3.36
C GLY A 10 -3.91 7.70 4.31
N LEU A 11 -4.96 7.18 4.94
CA LEU A 11 -5.66 7.83 6.03
C LEU A 11 -5.59 6.98 7.30
N LEU A 12 -5.47 7.63 8.45
CA LEU A 12 -5.63 7.03 9.76
C LEU A 12 -6.48 7.95 10.61
N ALA A 13 -7.59 7.46 11.15
CA ALA A 13 -8.55 8.27 11.91
C ALA A 13 -9.16 9.44 11.11
N GLY A 14 -9.18 9.36 9.77
CA GLY A 14 -9.62 10.42 8.87
C GLY A 14 -8.55 11.49 8.56
N GLU A 15 -7.37 11.38 9.17
CA GLU A 15 -6.25 12.29 8.93
C GLU A 15 -5.21 11.66 8.00
N LYS A 16 -4.42 12.48 7.31
CA LYS A 16 -3.33 12.01 6.44
C LYS A 16 -2.33 11.17 7.23
N PHE A 17 -2.00 9.99 6.71
CA PHE A 17 -1.01 9.08 7.29
C PHE A 17 -0.23 8.38 6.18
N THR A 18 1.04 8.71 6.04
CA THR A 18 1.89 8.27 4.93
C THR A 18 2.50 6.90 5.19
N ASN A 19 3.00 6.26 4.13
CA ASN A 19 3.80 5.05 4.26
C ASN A 19 5.04 5.24 5.16
N GLN A 20 5.65 6.42 5.11
CA GLN A 20 6.78 6.76 5.98
C GLN A 20 6.36 6.94 7.44
N ASP A 21 5.16 7.50 7.70
CA ASP A 21 4.61 7.57 9.06
C ASP A 21 4.35 6.16 9.62
N PHE A 22 3.84 5.24 8.78
CA PHE A 22 3.67 3.84 9.16
C PHE A 22 4.99 3.18 9.57
N GLN A 23 6.04 3.33 8.74
CA GLN A 23 7.36 2.78 9.05
C GLN A 23 7.92 3.35 10.36
N ALA A 24 7.87 4.67 10.54
CA ALA A 24 8.36 5.32 11.75
C ALA A 24 7.60 4.87 13.00
N ALA A 25 6.26 4.82 12.94
CA ALA A 25 5.43 4.39 14.06
C ALA A 25 5.64 2.91 14.40
N PHE A 26 5.80 2.05 13.39
CA PHE A 26 6.06 0.63 13.61
C PHE A 26 7.44 0.40 14.24
N GLU A 27 8.47 1.11 13.76
CA GLU A 27 9.82 1.02 14.33
C GLU A 27 9.87 1.54 15.76
N GLU A 28 9.14 2.62 16.08
CA GLU A 28 9.01 3.13 17.45
C GLU A 28 8.39 2.10 18.40
N GLU A 29 7.33 1.40 17.98
CA GLU A 29 6.61 0.44 18.81
C GLU A 29 7.37 -0.90 18.97
N TYR A 30 7.96 -1.40 17.88
CA TYR A 30 8.50 -2.77 17.83
C TYR A 30 10.03 -2.86 17.76
N GLY A 31 10.73 -1.73 17.62
CA GLY A 31 12.20 -1.68 17.58
C GLY A 31 12.82 -2.31 16.32
N ARG A 32 12.04 -2.45 15.25
CA ARG A 32 12.49 -2.90 13.91
C ARG A 32 11.62 -2.27 12.82
N PRO A 33 12.10 -2.13 11.58
CA PRO A 33 11.24 -1.74 10.47
C PRO A 33 10.14 -2.78 10.21
N ALA A 34 9.01 -2.31 9.70
CA ALA A 34 7.96 -3.18 9.18
C ALA A 34 8.33 -3.67 7.78
N ASP A 35 7.87 -4.86 7.42
CA ASP A 35 7.89 -5.36 6.05
C ASP A 35 6.46 -5.43 5.46
N GLU A 36 6.35 -6.05 4.28
CA GLU A 36 5.08 -6.19 3.58
C GLU A 36 4.03 -6.98 4.40
N ASP A 37 4.44 -7.96 5.21
CA ASP A 37 3.52 -8.79 5.99
C ASP A 37 2.84 -7.98 7.11
N GLU A 38 3.43 -6.86 7.53
CA GLU A 38 2.81 -5.91 8.45
C GLU A 38 2.09 -4.77 7.75
N ALA A 39 2.60 -4.32 6.60
CA ALA A 39 1.97 -3.25 5.83
C ALA A 39 0.60 -3.68 5.27
N ILE A 40 0.47 -4.92 4.77
CA ILE A 40 -0.79 -5.45 4.22
C ILE A 40 -1.95 -5.42 5.25
N PRO A 41 -1.85 -6.04 6.44
CA PRO A 41 -2.93 -6.02 7.42
C PRO A 41 -3.17 -4.62 7.97
N PHE A 42 -2.14 -3.76 8.07
CA PHE A 42 -2.35 -2.36 8.44
C PHE A 42 -3.22 -1.62 7.42
N ALA A 43 -2.92 -1.74 6.13
CA ALA A 43 -3.73 -1.15 5.06
C ALA A 43 -5.16 -1.73 5.00
N LEU A 44 -5.34 -3.01 5.30
CA LEU A 44 -6.68 -3.61 5.45
C LEU A 44 -7.46 -2.90 6.56
N CYS A 45 -6.84 -2.71 7.72
CA CYS A 45 -7.45 -1.97 8.83
C CYS A 45 -7.77 -0.52 8.45
N GLN A 46 -6.89 0.17 7.70
CA GLN A 46 -7.19 1.51 7.17
C GLN A 46 -8.45 1.51 6.29
N GLY A 47 -8.62 0.50 5.43
CA GLY A 47 -9.79 0.41 4.57
C GLY A 47 -11.09 0.15 5.33
N MET A 48 -11.06 -0.75 6.31
CA MET A 48 -12.21 -1.03 7.16
C MET A 48 -12.59 0.18 8.03
N GLU A 49 -11.60 0.89 8.55
CA GLU A 49 -11.80 2.08 9.36
C GLU A 49 -12.47 3.21 8.56
N GLN A 50 -11.99 3.45 7.33
CA GLN A 50 -12.61 4.42 6.42
C GLN A 50 -14.06 4.05 6.10
N ALA A 51 -14.33 2.77 5.82
CA ALA A 51 -15.68 2.29 5.54
C ALA A 51 -16.62 2.50 6.73
N VAL A 52 -16.21 2.08 7.94
CA VAL A 52 -17.00 2.24 9.17
C VAL A 52 -17.29 3.71 9.47
N ARG A 53 -16.30 4.60 9.29
CA ARG A 53 -16.50 6.05 9.45
C ARG A 53 -17.47 6.63 8.43
N ALA A 54 -17.34 6.24 7.18
CA ALA A 54 -18.18 6.76 6.10
C ALA A 54 -19.64 6.33 6.26
N VAL A 55 -19.89 5.08 6.67
CA VAL A 55 -21.26 4.56 6.84
C VAL A 55 -21.83 4.82 8.24
N GLY A 56 -20.99 5.19 9.21
CA GLY A 56 -21.39 5.42 10.60
C GLY A 56 -21.91 4.17 11.32
N SER A 57 -21.46 2.98 10.89
CA SER A 57 -21.98 1.68 11.34
C SER A 57 -20.98 0.56 11.10
N THR A 58 -21.19 -0.57 11.77
CA THR A 58 -20.49 -1.84 11.51
C THR A 58 -21.39 -2.85 10.79
N ASP A 59 -22.45 -2.36 10.14
CA ASP A 59 -23.35 -3.18 9.31
C ASP A 59 -22.63 -3.65 8.05
N ASN A 60 -22.58 -4.97 7.83
CA ASN A 60 -21.81 -5.58 6.76
C ASN A 60 -22.32 -5.22 5.36
N GLU A 61 -23.63 -5.10 5.17
CA GLU A 61 -24.20 -4.78 3.85
C GLU A 61 -23.83 -3.35 3.48
N LYS A 62 -23.96 -2.41 4.43
CA LYS A 62 -23.56 -1.02 4.21
C LYS A 62 -22.06 -0.86 3.94
N ILE A 63 -21.23 -1.58 4.68
CA ILE A 63 -19.77 -1.58 4.46
C ILE A 63 -19.45 -2.11 3.06
N GLN A 64 -20.06 -3.23 2.67
CA GLN A 64 -19.86 -3.84 1.36
C GLN A 64 -20.28 -2.89 0.23
N GLU A 65 -21.45 -2.26 0.34
CA GLU A 65 -21.95 -1.28 -0.62
C GLU A 65 -20.99 -0.08 -0.75
N TRP A 66 -20.49 0.44 0.38
CA TRP A 66 -19.53 1.54 0.36
C TRP A 66 -18.21 1.17 -0.31
N LEU A 67 -17.64 0.00 0.02
CA LEU A 67 -16.41 -0.51 -0.61
C LEU A 67 -16.62 -0.74 -2.11
N ALA A 68 -17.74 -1.34 -2.51
CA ALA A 68 -18.06 -1.57 -3.92
C ALA A 68 -18.29 -0.26 -4.71
N SER A 69 -18.64 0.84 -4.03
CA SER A 69 -18.83 2.16 -4.66
C SER A 69 -17.54 2.93 -4.95
N ARG A 70 -16.39 2.48 -4.43
CA ARG A 70 -15.11 3.18 -4.57
C ARG A 70 -14.68 3.24 -6.04
N THR A 71 -14.13 4.37 -6.45
CA THR A 71 -13.68 4.61 -7.82
C THR A 71 -12.24 5.11 -7.82
N GLU A 72 -11.64 5.25 -9.00
CA GLU A 72 -10.31 5.84 -9.15
C GLU A 72 -10.23 7.25 -8.56
N SER A 73 -11.29 8.07 -8.69
CA SER A 73 -11.33 9.43 -8.16
C SER A 73 -11.78 9.52 -6.70
N ASP A 74 -12.37 8.45 -6.16
CA ASP A 74 -12.78 8.35 -4.76
C ASP A 74 -12.42 6.96 -4.18
N PRO A 75 -11.11 6.64 -4.08
CA PRO A 75 -10.63 5.33 -3.65
C PRO A 75 -10.52 5.25 -2.12
N VAL A 76 -10.33 4.04 -1.61
CA VAL A 76 -9.78 3.85 -0.25
C VAL A 76 -8.31 4.22 -0.25
N LYS A 77 -7.91 5.13 0.64
CA LYS A 77 -6.53 5.63 0.75
C LYS A 77 -5.75 4.81 1.78
N THR A 78 -4.65 4.16 1.37
CA THR A 78 -3.86 3.31 2.28
C THR A 78 -2.37 3.49 2.09
N VAL A 79 -1.57 2.97 3.03
CA VAL A 79 -0.11 2.87 2.89
C VAL A 79 0.32 1.82 1.85
N LEU A 80 -0.63 1.14 1.20
CA LEU A 80 -0.46 0.27 0.02
C LEU A 80 -0.99 0.93 -1.27
N GLY A 81 -1.14 2.25 -1.24
CA GLY A 81 -1.73 3.04 -2.31
C GLY A 81 -3.26 2.91 -2.37
N ASP A 82 -3.83 3.50 -3.40
CA ASP A 82 -5.28 3.62 -3.56
C ASP A 82 -5.93 2.28 -3.89
N PHE A 83 -7.06 1.97 -3.26
CA PHE A 83 -7.87 0.79 -3.57
C PHE A 83 -9.27 1.16 -4.08
N TYR A 84 -9.60 0.58 -5.22
CA TYR A 84 -10.92 0.54 -5.83
C TYR A 84 -10.99 -0.75 -6.66
N TRP A 85 -12.19 -1.25 -6.94
CA TRP A 85 -12.37 -2.62 -7.45
C TRP A 85 -13.21 -2.64 -8.73
N ASP A 86 -12.96 -3.64 -9.56
CA ASP A 86 -13.85 -3.98 -10.67
C ASP A 86 -15.10 -4.77 -10.18
N GLU A 87 -16.00 -5.10 -11.09
CA GLU A 87 -17.23 -5.84 -10.79
C GLU A 87 -16.99 -7.24 -10.19
N ARG A 88 -15.77 -7.79 -10.30
CA ARG A 88 -15.38 -9.08 -9.74
C ARG A 88 -14.84 -8.94 -8.32
N GLY A 89 -14.65 -7.71 -7.83
CA GLY A 89 -14.01 -7.41 -6.55
C GLY A 89 -12.49 -7.46 -6.61
N LEU A 90 -11.88 -7.35 -7.81
CA LEU A 90 -10.43 -7.30 -7.95
C LEU A 90 -9.93 -5.86 -7.96
N PRO A 91 -8.86 -5.53 -7.20
CA PRO A 91 -8.27 -4.19 -7.24
C PRO A 91 -7.84 -3.81 -8.65
N VAL A 92 -8.17 -2.59 -9.06
CA VAL A 92 -7.79 -2.03 -10.37
C VAL A 92 -6.64 -1.04 -10.19
N GLY A 93 -5.78 -0.90 -11.20
CA GLY A 93 -4.74 0.14 -11.22
C GLY A 93 -3.63 -0.02 -10.18
N LYS A 94 -3.58 -1.16 -9.46
CA LYS A 94 -2.49 -1.45 -8.50
C LYS A 94 -1.15 -1.50 -9.24
N PRO A 95 -0.17 -0.64 -8.89
CA PRO A 95 1.16 -0.73 -9.47
C PRO A 95 1.81 -2.05 -9.05
N MET A 96 2.49 -2.68 -9.99
CA MET A 96 3.36 -3.81 -9.68
C MET A 96 4.66 -3.23 -9.12
N LEU A 97 4.98 -3.53 -7.86
CA LEU A 97 6.30 -3.24 -7.33
C LEU A 97 7.19 -4.43 -7.62
N MET A 98 8.36 -4.18 -8.20
CA MET A 98 9.32 -5.22 -8.51
C MET A 98 10.65 -4.87 -7.86
N THR A 99 11.20 -5.86 -7.16
CA THR A 99 12.54 -5.80 -6.61
C THR A 99 13.44 -6.84 -7.29
N GLN A 100 14.74 -6.56 -7.34
CA GLN A 100 15.75 -7.46 -7.88
C GLN A 100 16.91 -7.52 -6.89
N TRP A 101 17.36 -8.73 -6.55
CA TRP A 101 18.63 -8.89 -5.86
C TRP A 101 19.75 -8.37 -6.78
N GLN A 102 20.54 -7.41 -6.31
CA GLN A 102 21.71 -6.85 -6.98
C GLN A 102 22.82 -6.66 -5.95
N ASP A 103 23.99 -7.23 -6.22
CA ASP A 103 25.17 -7.15 -5.34
C ASP A 103 24.89 -7.51 -3.87
N GLY A 104 23.99 -8.47 -3.64
CA GLY A 104 23.62 -8.94 -2.31
C GLY A 104 22.58 -8.10 -1.57
N GLU A 105 21.96 -7.11 -2.23
CA GLU A 105 20.88 -6.29 -1.68
C GLU A 105 19.63 -6.38 -2.56
N LEU A 106 18.45 -6.29 -1.94
CA LEU A 106 17.19 -6.26 -2.65
C LEU A 106 16.91 -4.81 -3.11
N LYS A 107 17.06 -4.54 -4.41
CA LYS A 107 16.86 -3.21 -4.99
C LYS A 107 15.47 -3.07 -5.58
N PHE A 108 14.82 -1.94 -5.34
CA PHE A 108 13.56 -1.58 -5.99
C PHE A 108 13.84 -1.15 -7.43
N VAL A 109 13.27 -1.82 -8.44
CA VAL A 109 13.64 -1.61 -9.87
C VAL A 109 12.49 -1.15 -10.76
N TYR A 110 11.24 -1.22 -10.27
CA TYR A 110 10.06 -0.79 -11.02
C TYR A 110 8.88 -0.55 -10.06
N PRO A 111 8.06 0.51 -10.26
CA PRO A 111 7.99 1.39 -11.43
C PRO A 111 9.04 2.51 -11.47
N VAL A 112 9.72 2.66 -12.61
CA VAL A 112 10.78 3.66 -12.81
C VAL A 112 10.20 5.06 -12.88
N GLY A 113 10.69 5.96 -12.02
CA GLY A 113 10.32 7.38 -12.03
C GLY A 113 9.07 7.73 -11.22
N ASP A 114 8.29 6.74 -10.78
CA ASP A 114 7.11 6.94 -9.94
C ASP A 114 7.48 7.14 -8.46
N PHE A 115 8.61 6.55 -8.04
CA PHE A 115 9.13 6.64 -6.68
C PHE A 115 10.62 6.97 -6.70
N PRO A 116 11.15 7.68 -5.69
CA PRO A 116 12.59 7.84 -5.54
C PRO A 116 13.26 6.48 -5.26
N GLY A 117 14.52 6.35 -5.65
CA GLY A 117 15.35 5.19 -5.27
C GLY A 117 15.15 3.94 -6.11
N THR A 118 14.46 4.02 -7.26
CA THR A 118 14.46 2.90 -8.20
C THR A 118 15.81 2.77 -8.89
N GLU A 119 16.39 1.57 -8.85
CA GLU A 119 17.63 1.20 -9.53
C GLU A 119 17.34 0.66 -10.94
N GLU A 120 18.36 0.65 -11.80
CA GLU A 120 18.26 0.04 -13.13
C GLU A 120 18.11 -1.47 -13.01
N LEU A 121 17.14 -2.05 -13.73
CA LEU A 121 17.00 -3.49 -13.83
C LEU A 121 18.19 -4.07 -14.61
N VAL A 122 18.88 -5.05 -14.01
CA VAL A 122 20.04 -5.69 -14.64
C VAL A 122 19.60 -6.88 -15.49
N TYR A 123 19.95 -6.83 -16.79
CA TYR A 123 19.73 -7.92 -17.75
C TYR A 123 20.89 -8.01 -18.76
N PRO A 124 21.41 -9.21 -19.10
CA PRO A 124 21.06 -10.53 -18.56
C PRO A 124 21.44 -10.67 -17.07
N LYS A 125 20.87 -11.68 -16.37
CA LYS A 125 21.25 -11.96 -14.97
C LYS A 125 22.77 -12.17 -14.91
N PRO A 126 23.51 -11.39 -14.10
CA PRO A 126 24.94 -11.58 -13.94
C PRO A 126 25.27 -12.91 -13.23
N GLU A 127 26.56 -13.26 -13.16
CA GLU A 127 27.01 -14.53 -12.56
C GLU A 127 26.85 -14.58 -11.03
N TRP A 128 26.66 -13.44 -10.37
CA TRP A 128 26.47 -13.36 -8.91
C TRP A 128 25.09 -13.83 -8.43
#